data_AF-A0A1W2F9F5-F1
#
_entry.id   AF-A0A1W2F9F5-F1
#
_cell.length_a   1.000
_cell.length_b   1.000
_cell.length_c   1.000
_cell.angle_alpha   90.00
_cell.angle_beta   90.00
_cell.angle_gamma   90.00
#
_symmetry.space_group_name_H-M   'P 1'
#
loop_
_entity.id
_entity.type
_entity.pdbx_description
1 polymer ?
#
loop_
_entity_poly.entity_id
_entity_poly.type
_entity_poly.pdbx_seq_one_letter_code
_entity_poly.pdbx_strand_id
1 'polypeptide(L)' 'MTTISPATPAAIVAALAAAQVKLPLRMSEQDTGVILDDDGHDIITIDSNGKREDDQVDIIAMLVVSAINHLAAPEPQT' A
#
# COMPACT_ATOMS: atom_id res chain seq x y z
N MET A 1 -13.20 -8.49 20.92
CA MET A 1 -13.18 -7.50 19.83
C MET A 1 -12.05 -6.55 20.14
N THR A 2 -10.96 -6.60 19.40
CA THR A 2 -9.84 -5.66 19.60
C THR A 2 -10.22 -4.37 18.90
N THR A 3 -10.46 -3.33 19.69
CA THR A 3 -10.59 -1.95 19.18
C THR A 3 -9.28 -1.60 18.47
N ILE A 4 -9.35 -1.39 17.16
CA ILE A 4 -8.21 -0.87 16.41
C ILE A 4 -8.09 0.60 16.84
N SER A 5 -7.12 0.93 17.71
CA SER A 5 -6.74 2.32 17.91
C SER A 5 -6.37 2.90 16.54
N PRO A 6 -6.76 4.15 16.21
CA PRO A 6 -6.30 4.77 14.98
C PRO A 6 -4.77 4.79 15.02
N ALA A 7 -4.14 4.01 14.15
CA ALA A 7 -2.70 4.02 14.03
C ALA A 7 -2.30 5.41 13.54
N THR A 8 -1.41 6.09 14.28
CA THR A 8 -0.84 7.34 13.79
C THR A 8 -0.06 7.06 12.51
N PRO A 9 0.10 8.05 11.62
CA PRO A 9 0.98 7.94 10.45
C PRO A 9 2.33 7.28 10.77
N ALA A 10 2.99 7.74 11.86
CA ALA A 10 4.25 7.18 12.32
C ALA A 10 4.16 5.70 12.75
N ALA A 11 3.05 5.29 13.40
CA ALA A 11 2.85 3.89 13.78
C ALA A 11 2.66 2.98 12.55
N ILE A 12 2.01 3.48 11.50
CA ILE A 12 1.85 2.75 10.24
C ILE A 12 3.21 2.57 9.56
N VAL A 13 4.01 3.63 9.44
CA VAL A 13 5.35 3.57 8.86
C VAL A 13 6.26 2.61 9.64
N ALA A 14 6.23 2.68 10.98
CA ALA A 14 7.01 1.78 11.82
C ALA A 14 6.58 0.31 11.65
N ALA A 15 5.28 0.05 11.53
CA ALA A 15 4.76 -1.31 11.31
C ALA A 15 5.18 -1.86 9.94
N LEU A 16 5.12 -1.05 8.88
CA LEU A 16 5.57 -1.44 7.53
C LEU A 16 7.07 -1.74 7.52
N ALA A 17 7.89 -0.88 8.14
CA ALA A 17 9.33 -1.12 8.28
C ALA A 17 9.64 -2.40 9.08
N ALA A 18 8.90 -2.66 10.17
CA ALA A 18 9.05 -3.89 10.96
C ALA A 18 8.67 -5.15 10.17
N ALA A 19 7.77 -5.04 9.18
CA ALA A 19 7.42 -6.09 8.24
C ALA A 19 8.37 -6.17 7.02
N GLN A 20 9.47 -5.41 7.03
CA GLN A 20 10.42 -5.30 5.92
C GLN A 20 9.83 -4.75 4.61
N VAL A 21 8.75 -3.97 4.68
CA VAL A 21 8.14 -3.29 3.53
C VAL A 21 8.76 -1.91 3.37
N LYS A 22 9.39 -1.65 2.22
CA LYS A 22 9.94 -0.32 1.91
C LYS A 22 8.92 0.58 1.22
N LEU A 23 8.93 1.85 1.61
CA LEU A 23 8.09 2.91 1.04
C LEU A 23 8.94 3.80 0.12
N PRO A 24 8.36 4.43 -0.92
CA PRO A 24 6.94 4.41 -1.28
C PRO A 24 6.50 3.09 -1.91
N LEU A 25 5.21 2.78 -1.78
CA LEU A 25 4.59 1.70 -2.55
C LEU A 25 4.36 2.13 -3.98
N ARG A 26 4.34 1.17 -4.91
CA ARG A 26 3.97 1.39 -6.31
C ARG A 26 3.13 0.24 -6.83
N MET A 27 2.37 0.49 -7.89
CA MET A 27 1.73 -0.60 -8.64
C MET A 27 2.78 -1.31 -9.51
N SER A 28 2.62 -2.62 -9.70
CA SER A 28 3.39 -3.37 -10.70
C SER A 28 3.02 -2.91 -12.10
N GLU A 29 4.02 -2.77 -12.96
CA GLU A 29 3.81 -2.52 -14.40
C GLU A 29 3.55 -3.82 -15.18
N GLN A 30 3.82 -4.97 -14.56
CA GLN A 30 3.76 -6.29 -15.19
C GLN A 30 2.50 -7.06 -14.81
N ASP A 31 1.96 -6.80 -13.62
CA ASP A 31 0.87 -7.59 -13.03
C ASP A 31 -0.24 -6.68 -12.49
N THR A 32 -1.41 -6.74 -13.12
CA THR A 32 -2.61 -5.98 -12.73
C THR A 32 -2.93 -6.20 -11.24
N GLY A 33 -3.15 -5.11 -10.51
CA GLY A 33 -3.53 -5.19 -9.09
C GLY A 33 -2.43 -5.63 -8.12
N VAL A 34 -1.20 -5.84 -8.58
CA VAL A 34 -0.07 -6.14 -7.68
C VAL A 34 0.53 -4.82 -7.20
N ILE A 35 0.72 -4.71 -5.89
CA ILE A 35 1.39 -3.60 -5.23
C ILE A 35 2.75 -4.08 -4.75
N LEU A 36 3.77 -3.31 -5.11
CA LEU A 36 5.16 -3.54 -4.79
C LEU A 36 5.63 -2.57 -3.71
N ASP A 37 6.58 -3.02 -2.90
CA ASP A 37 7.42 -2.15 -2.08
C ASP A 37 8.48 -1.42 -2.93
N ASP A 38 9.26 -0.53 -2.30
CA ASP A 38 10.27 0.25 -3.01
C ASP A 38 11.41 -0.61 -3.61
N ASP A 39 11.70 -1.78 -3.04
CA ASP A 39 12.67 -2.72 -3.60
C ASP A 39 12.10 -3.54 -4.78
N GLY A 40 10.78 -3.51 -5.00
CA GLY A 40 10.10 -4.26 -6.05
C GLY A 40 9.60 -5.63 -5.62
N HIS A 41 9.49 -5.89 -4.33
CA HIS A 41 8.84 -7.08 -3.81
C HIS A 41 7.33 -6.90 -3.76
N ASP A 42 6.60 -7.90 -4.23
CA ASP A 42 5.15 -7.98 -4.08
C ASP A 42 4.76 -8.01 -2.60
N ILE A 43 3.84 -7.13 -2.22
CA ILE A 43 3.32 -7.08 -0.85
C ILE A 43 1.81 -7.32 -0.78
N ILE A 44 1.07 -6.95 -1.83
CA ILE A 44 -0.40 -7.08 -1.89
C ILE A 44 -0.81 -7.41 -3.31
N THR A 45 -1.69 -8.39 -3.46
CA THR A 45 -2.42 -8.65 -4.71
C THR A 45 -3.90 -8.35 -4.50
N ILE A 46 -4.43 -7.41 -5.26
CA ILE A 46 -5.85 -7.05 -5.24
C ILE A 46 -6.65 -8.05 -6.06
N ASP A 47 -7.80 -8.46 -5.53
CA ASP A 47 -8.74 -9.35 -6.22
C ASP A 47 -8.11 -10.62 -6.81
N SER A 48 -7.27 -11.31 -6.03
CA SER A 48 -6.55 -12.52 -6.48
C SER A 48 -7.43 -13.68 -6.99
N ASN A 49 -8.76 -13.57 -6.88
CA ASN A 49 -9.71 -14.53 -7.44
C ASN A 49 -10.30 -14.11 -8.79
N GLY A 50 -9.93 -12.94 -9.34
CA GLY A 50 -10.34 -12.46 -10.66
C GLY A 50 -11.84 -12.26 -10.82
N LYS A 51 -12.52 -11.76 -9.79
CA LYS A 51 -13.97 -11.47 -9.83
C LYS A 51 -14.28 -10.07 -10.36
N ARG A 52 -13.28 -9.20 -10.44
CA ARG A 52 -13.37 -7.83 -10.94
C ARG A 52 -12.63 -7.70 -12.26
N GLU A 53 -13.08 -6.75 -13.06
CA GLU A 53 -12.37 -6.34 -14.27
C GLU A 53 -11.07 -5.60 -13.89
N ASP A 54 -10.04 -5.71 -14.74
CA ASP A 54 -8.71 -5.14 -14.49
C ASP A 54 -8.75 -3.65 -14.12
N ASP A 55 -9.53 -2.82 -14.83
CA ASP A 55 -9.69 -1.40 -14.53
C ASP A 55 -10.18 -1.15 -13.09
N GLN A 56 -11.07 -2.01 -12.57
CA GLN A 56 -11.57 -1.89 -11.20
C GLN A 56 -10.49 -2.31 -10.18
N VAL A 57 -9.72 -3.34 -10.51
CA VAL A 57 -8.61 -3.81 -9.68
C VAL A 57 -7.54 -2.72 -9.58
N ASP A 58 -7.19 -2.08 -10.70
CA ASP A 58 -6.20 -1.01 -10.76
C ASP A 58 -6.64 0.24 -10.00
N ILE A 59 -7.91 0.62 -10.10
CA ILE A 59 -8.47 1.72 -9.28
C ILE A 59 -8.30 1.41 -7.79
N ILE A 60 -8.59 0.19 -7.35
CA ILE A 60 -8.45 -0.20 -5.94
C ILE A 60 -6.98 -0.18 -5.53
N ALA A 61 -6.08 -0.74 -6.35
CA ALA A 61 -4.65 -0.74 -6.09
C ALA A 61 -4.09 0.69 -5.97
N MET A 62 -4.47 1.57 -6.89
CA MET A 62 -4.12 2.99 -6.88
C MET A 62 -4.59 3.68 -5.59
N LEU A 63 -5.83 3.44 -5.15
CA LEU A 63 -6.37 4.03 -3.92
C LEU A 63 -5.60 3.56 -2.68
N VAL A 64 -5.24 2.28 -2.61
CA VAL A 64 -4.44 1.71 -1.52
C VAL A 64 -3.03 2.34 -1.49
N VAL A 65 -2.34 2.34 -2.64
CA VAL A 65 -1.01 2.95 -2.78
C VAL A 65 -1.04 4.42 -2.39
N SER A 66 -2.01 5.18 -2.91
CA SER A 66 -2.14 6.61 -2.62
C SER A 66 -2.39 6.87 -1.13
N ALA A 67 -3.25 6.09 -0.48
CA ALA A 67 -3.56 6.28 0.93
C ALA A 67 -2.34 5.99 1.83
N ILE A 68 -1.65 4.87 1.58
CA ILE A 68 -0.47 4.49 2.37
C ILE A 68 0.67 5.49 2.15
N ASN A 69 0.97 5.84 0.91
CA ASN A 69 2.03 6.80 0.59
C ASN A 69 1.72 8.20 1.15
N HIS A 70 0.45 8.62 1.13
CA HIS A 70 0.04 9.90 1.72
C HIS A 70 0.24 9.91 3.24
N LEU A 71 -0.13 8.82 3.93
CA LEU A 71 0.10 8.69 5.37
C LEU A 71 1.59 8.57 5.72
N ALA A 72 2.40 8.00 4.83
CA ALA A 72 3.83 7.85 5.04
C ALA A 72 4.65 9.10 4.69
N ALA A 73 4.05 10.08 4.00
CA ALA A 73 4.76 11.27 3.58
C ALA A 73 5.30 12.03 4.79
N PRO A 74 6.60 12.41 4.79
CA PRO A 74 7.11 13.28 5.83
C PRO A 74 6.34 14.60 5.83
N GLU A 75 6.07 15.16 7.02
CA GLU A 75 5.53 16.51 7.16
C GLU A 75 6.38 17.48 6.31
N PRO A 76 5.76 18.39 5.55
CA PRO A 76 6.51 19.38 4.79
C PRO A 76 7.40 20.17 5.76
N GLN A 77 8.71 20.17 5.50
CA GLN A 77 9.66 20.96 6.27
C GLN A 77 9.44 22.44 5.94
N THR A 78 8.94 23.22 6.91
CA THR A 78 8.77 24.67 6.85
C THR A 78 10.06 25.44 7.06
#